data_AF-A0A7C4IU44-F1
#
_entry.id   AF-A0A7C4IU44-F1
#
_cell.length_a   1.000
_cell.length_b   1.000
_cell.length_c   1.000
_cell.angle_alpha   90.00
_cell.angle_beta   90.00
_cell.angle_gamma   90.00
#
_symmetry.space_group_name_H-M   'P 1'
#
loop_
_entity.id
_entity.type
_entity.pdbx_description
1 polymer ?
#
loop_
_entity_poly.entity_id
_entity_poly.type
_entity_poly.pdbx_seq_one_letter_code
_entity_poly.pdbx_strand_id
1 'polypeptide(L)'
;MLERRARAARDLELREQTLQALQREVRQQQQTLVEETKRLKTLRENFENELAAMREAATAAGLDDVRRTLETIKPKQAKEQIVKMLADDRLDEVVELFSQMSDSKRAKIVAEFKTPEEAEQLSRILKRVREGVPLAETADKTRAAINQPQPITP
;
A
#
# COMPACT_ATOMS: atom_id res chain seq x y z
N MET A 1 42.97 59.84 -23.82
CA MET A 1 41.82 59.11 -24.42
C MET A 1 42.06 57.60 -24.49
N LEU A 2 43.21 57.12 -24.98
CA LEU A 2 43.52 55.68 -25.10
C LEU A 2 43.55 54.94 -23.75
N GLU A 3 44.16 55.50 -22.70
CA GLU A 3 44.22 54.84 -21.38
C GLU A 3 42.84 54.63 -20.72
N ARG A 4 41.91 55.57 -20.89
CA ARG A 4 40.54 55.40 -20.37
C ARG A 4 39.81 54.27 -21.07
N ARG A 5 40.02 54.12 -22.38
CA ARG A 5 39.44 53.01 -23.17
C ARG A 5 40.04 51.66 -22.77
N ALA A 6 41.35 51.60 -22.54
CA ALA A 6 42.02 50.38 -22.08
C ALA A 6 41.54 49.92 -20.69
N ARG A 7 41.33 50.85 -19.74
CA ARG A 7 40.78 50.53 -18.42
C ARG A 7 39.33 50.04 -18.50
N ALA A 8 38.49 50.72 -19.29
CA ALA A 8 37.09 50.30 -19.49
C ALA A 8 36.97 48.92 -20.15
N ALA A 9 37.84 48.59 -21.11
CA ALA A 9 37.88 47.27 -21.72
C ALA A 9 38.26 46.18 -20.71
N ARG A 10 39.25 46.44 -19.86
CA ARG A 10 39.66 45.51 -18.80
C ARG A 10 38.57 45.30 -17.75
N ASP A 11 37.87 46.37 -17.35
CA ASP A 11 36.74 46.26 -16.42
C ASP A 11 35.59 45.42 -17.01
N LEU A 12 35.36 45.54 -18.32
CA LEU A 12 34.36 44.76 -19.03
C LEU A 12 34.74 43.27 -19.09
N GLU A 13 36.00 42.97 -19.39
CA GLU A 13 36.54 41.60 -19.39
C GLU A 13 36.41 40.94 -18.01
N LEU A 14 36.76 41.66 -16.93
CA LEU A 14 36.62 41.16 -15.56
C LEU A 14 35.16 40.87 -15.18
N ARG A 15 34.23 41.73 -15.61
CA ARG A 15 32.79 41.50 -15.41
C ARG A 15 32.32 40.29 -16.18
N GLU A 16 32.76 40.11 -17.43
CA GLU A 16 32.39 38.95 -18.25
C GLU A 16 32.89 37.65 -17.61
N GLN A 17 34.14 37.61 -17.15
CA GLN A 17 34.69 36.46 -16.42
C GLN A 17 33.90 36.15 -15.14
N THR A 18 33.51 37.19 -14.39
CA THR A 18 32.71 37.04 -13.17
C THR A 18 31.32 36.48 -13.48
N LEU A 19 30.64 37.01 -14.51
CA LEU A 19 29.33 36.53 -14.93
C LEU A 19 29.38 35.07 -15.41
N GLN A 20 30.43 34.70 -16.16
CA GLN A 20 30.63 33.32 -16.57
C GLN A 20 30.88 32.38 -15.37
N ALA A 21 31.63 32.83 -14.36
CA ALA A 21 31.86 32.06 -13.14
C ALA A 21 30.56 31.85 -12.35
N LEU A 22 29.78 32.91 -12.13
CA LEU A 22 28.48 32.84 -11.47
C LEU A 22 27.49 31.97 -12.24
N GLN A 23 27.48 32.06 -13.57
CA GLN A 23 26.63 31.21 -14.40
C GLN A 23 26.97 29.72 -14.25
N ARG A 24 28.27 29.38 -14.17
CA ARG A 24 28.71 28.00 -13.91
C ARG A 24 28.29 27.54 -12.51
N GLU A 25 28.43 28.39 -11.50
CA GLU A 25 28.03 28.09 -10.13
C GLU A 25 26.52 27.84 -10.02
N VAL A 26 25.69 28.70 -10.60
CA VAL A 26 24.23 28.52 -10.60
C VAL A 26 23.84 27.23 -11.32
N ARG A 27 24.47 26.90 -12.45
CA ARG A 27 24.21 25.63 -13.15
C ARG A 27 24.58 24.42 -12.30
N GLN A 28 25.71 24.48 -11.59
CA GLN A 28 26.13 23.41 -10.69
C GLN A 28 25.13 23.24 -9.54
N GLN A 29 24.70 24.34 -8.91
CA GLN A 29 23.70 24.32 -7.84
C GLN A 29 22.36 23.76 -8.33
N GLN A 30 21.92 24.13 -9.54
CA GLN A 30 20.70 23.59 -10.16
C GLN A 30 20.81 22.08 -10.38
N GLN A 31 21.94 21.58 -10.89
CA GLN A 31 22.15 20.15 -11.08
C GLN A 31 22.10 19.39 -9.75
N THR A 32 22.80 19.89 -8.73
CA THR A 32 22.77 19.30 -7.39
C THR A 32 21.35 19.29 -6.82
N LEU A 33 20.59 20.38 -6.97
CA LEU A 33 19.21 20.45 -6.49
C LEU A 33 18.30 19.42 -7.19
N VAL A 34 18.47 19.24 -8.50
CA VAL A 34 17.72 18.24 -9.28
C VAL A 34 18.05 16.82 -8.79
N GLU A 35 19.33 16.53 -8.54
CA GLU A 35 19.77 15.23 -8.03
C GLU A 35 19.23 14.95 -6.62
N GLU A 36 19.35 15.92 -5.70
CA GLU A 36 18.81 15.85 -4.34
C GLU A 36 17.29 15.66 -4.34
N THR A 37 16.58 16.42 -5.19
CA THR A 37 15.11 16.30 -5.32
C THR A 37 14.71 14.91 -5.81
N LYS A 38 15.42 14.38 -6.81
CA LYS A 38 15.18 13.02 -7.32
C LYS A 38 15.44 11.98 -6.22
N ARG A 39 16.53 12.13 -5.47
CA ARG A 39 16.89 11.22 -4.37
C ARG A 39 15.83 11.25 -3.26
N LEU A 40 15.36 12.43 -2.86
CA LEU A 40 14.31 12.58 -1.86
C LEU A 40 12.99 11.96 -2.32
N LYS A 41 12.61 12.15 -3.59
CA LYS A 41 11.41 11.53 -4.15
C LYS A 41 11.49 10.00 -4.08
N THR A 42 12.61 9.42 -4.52
CA THR A 42 12.81 7.96 -4.45
C THR A 42 12.83 7.46 -3.00
N LEU A 43 13.46 8.19 -2.08
CA LEU A 43 13.47 7.82 -0.66
C LEU A 43 12.06 7.83 -0.08
N ARG A 44 11.25 8.83 -0.40
CA ARG A 44 9.85 8.91 0.03
C ARG A 44 9.03 7.76 -0.51
N GLU A 45 9.13 7.47 -1.81
CA GLU A 45 8.42 6.36 -2.45
C GLU A 45 8.82 5.02 -1.82
N ASN A 46 10.11 4.79 -1.56
CA ASN A 46 10.59 3.59 -0.90
C ASN A 46 10.04 3.48 0.53
N PHE A 47 10.07 4.57 1.29
CA PHE A 47 9.56 4.58 2.66
C PHE A 47 8.05 4.33 2.71
N GLU A 48 7.27 4.93 1.81
CA GLU A 48 5.83 4.70 1.69
C GLU A 48 5.54 3.23 1.34
N ASN A 49 6.31 2.65 0.42
CA ASN A 49 6.20 1.23 0.06
C ASN A 49 6.55 0.30 1.22
N GLU A 50 7.63 0.57 1.95
CA GLU A 50 8.02 -0.21 3.13
C GLU A 50 6.95 -0.12 4.22
N LEU A 51 6.39 1.07 4.46
CA LEU A 51 5.36 1.28 5.48
C LEU A 51 4.05 0.58 5.10
N ALA A 52 3.68 0.56 3.82
CA ALA A 52 2.56 -0.22 3.32
C ALA A 52 2.82 -1.73 3.51
N ALA A 53 3.99 -2.23 3.10
CA ALA A 53 4.36 -3.63 3.25
C ALA A 53 4.39 -4.09 4.72
N MET A 54 4.88 -3.25 5.64
CA MET A 54 4.86 -3.54 7.08
C MET A 54 3.44 -3.66 7.63
N ARG A 55 2.53 -2.78 7.18
CA ARG A 55 1.11 -2.84 7.58
C ARG A 55 0.46 -4.11 7.07
N GLU A 56 0.63 -4.42 5.79
CA GLU A 56 0.09 -5.65 5.19
C GLU A 56 0.61 -6.90 5.90
N ALA A 57 1.91 -6.96 6.17
CA ALA A 57 2.53 -8.07 6.89
C ALA A 57 1.97 -8.22 8.31
N ALA A 58 1.80 -7.11 9.05
CA ALA A 58 1.24 -7.14 10.39
C ALA A 58 -0.23 -7.60 10.39
N THR A 59 -1.04 -7.13 9.44
CA THR A 59 -2.44 -7.56 9.30
C THR A 59 -2.55 -9.03 8.91
N ALA A 60 -1.70 -9.50 7.99
CA ALA A 60 -1.67 -10.90 7.57
C ALA A 60 -1.24 -11.82 8.73
N ALA A 61 -0.24 -11.42 9.52
CA ALA A 61 0.19 -12.15 10.70
C ALA A 61 -0.93 -12.23 11.77
N GLY A 62 -1.63 -11.13 12.02
CA GLY A 62 -2.77 -11.10 12.94
C GLY A 62 -3.92 -12.02 12.50
N LEU A 63 -4.23 -12.03 11.20
CA LEU A 63 -5.24 -12.93 10.63
C LEU A 63 -4.83 -14.41 10.77
N ASP A 64 -3.56 -14.72 10.49
CA ASP A 64 -3.00 -16.07 10.66
C ASP A 64 -3.11 -16.57 12.10
N ASP A 65 -2.80 -15.70 13.06
CA ASP A 65 -2.91 -16.01 14.49
C ASP A 65 -4.36 -16.26 14.93
N VAL A 66 -5.30 -15.45 14.44
CA VAL A 66 -6.74 -15.66 14.67
C VAL A 66 -7.17 -16.99 14.07
N ARG A 67 -6.79 -17.28 12.81
CA ARG A 67 -7.09 -18.55 12.14
C ARG A 67 -6.60 -19.74 12.95
N ARG A 68 -5.33 -19.73 13.36
CA ARG A 68 -4.71 -20.80 14.15
C ARG A 68 -5.40 -20.98 15.50
N THR A 69 -5.82 -19.89 16.13
CA THR A 69 -6.59 -19.93 17.38
C THR A 69 -7.95 -20.60 17.15
N LEU A 70 -8.70 -20.18 16.12
CA LEU A 70 -10.00 -20.78 15.77
C LEU A 70 -9.88 -22.27 15.42
N GLU A 71 -8.79 -22.69 14.80
CA GLU A 71 -8.52 -24.10 14.51
C GLU A 71 -8.16 -24.92 15.76
N THR A 72 -7.65 -24.28 16.80
CA THR A 72 -7.18 -24.95 18.02
C THR A 72 -8.26 -25.09 19.07
N ILE A 73 -9.15 -24.10 19.19
CA ILE A 73 -10.24 -24.12 20.18
C ILE A 73 -11.35 -25.13 19.79
N LYS A 74 -12.31 -25.34 20.71
CA LYS A 74 -13.44 -26.24 20.46
C LYS A 74 -14.31 -25.70 19.31
N PRO A 75 -14.80 -26.54 18.39
CA PRO A 75 -15.59 -26.10 17.23
C PRO A 75 -16.79 -25.21 17.58
N LYS A 76 -17.49 -25.52 18.68
CA LYS A 76 -18.61 -24.71 19.17
C LYS A 76 -18.19 -23.28 19.55
N GLN A 77 -17.05 -23.12 20.22
CA GLN A 77 -16.52 -21.80 20.59
C GLN A 77 -16.04 -21.02 19.38
N ALA A 78 -15.43 -21.70 18.39
CA ALA A 78 -15.05 -21.08 17.14
C ALA A 78 -16.28 -20.55 16.39
N LYS A 79 -17.36 -21.33 16.30
CA LYS A 79 -18.63 -20.90 15.73
C LYS A 79 -19.19 -19.68 16.45
N GLU A 80 -19.22 -19.68 17.78
CA GLU A 80 -19.67 -18.52 18.57
C GLU A 80 -18.86 -17.25 18.26
N GLN A 81 -17.54 -17.38 18.09
CA GLN A 81 -16.69 -16.25 17.73
C GLN A 81 -16.96 -15.76 16.31
N ILE A 82 -17.17 -16.67 15.36
CA ILE A 82 -17.52 -16.32 13.97
C ILE A 82 -18.86 -15.58 13.92
N VAL A 83 -19.87 -16.05 14.65
CA VAL A 83 -21.18 -15.38 14.70
C VAL A 83 -21.05 -13.96 15.27
N LYS A 84 -20.20 -13.75 16.29
CA LYS A 84 -19.90 -12.39 16.79
C LYS A 84 -19.24 -11.52 15.73
N MET A 85 -18.26 -12.05 15.01
CA MET A 85 -17.62 -11.31 13.90
C MET A 85 -18.63 -10.93 12.81
N LEU A 86 -19.57 -11.83 12.49
CA LEU A 86 -20.64 -11.53 11.54
C LEU A 86 -21.60 -10.45 12.06
N ALA A 87 -21.86 -10.41 13.36
CA ALA A 87 -22.67 -9.37 13.99
C ALA A 87 -21.98 -7.99 13.96
N ASP A 88 -20.65 -7.97 13.95
CA ASP A 88 -19.82 -6.77 13.82
C ASP A 88 -19.57 -6.36 12.33
N ASP A 89 -20.34 -6.90 11.38
CA ASP A 89 -20.19 -6.68 9.94
C ASP A 89 -18.84 -7.12 9.32
N ARG A 90 -18.09 -7.99 10.01
CA ARG A 90 -16.75 -8.47 9.57
C ARG A 90 -16.83 -9.70 8.66
N LEU A 91 -17.76 -9.70 7.69
CA LEU A 91 -17.98 -10.86 6.82
C LEU A 91 -16.75 -11.18 5.95
N ASP A 92 -16.04 -10.18 5.45
CA ASP A 92 -14.88 -10.39 4.57
C ASP A 92 -13.71 -11.05 5.31
N GLU A 93 -13.46 -10.64 6.55
CA GLU A 93 -12.45 -11.28 7.40
C GLU A 93 -12.82 -12.74 7.71
N VAL A 94 -14.10 -13.02 7.99
CA VAL A 94 -14.56 -14.40 8.22
C VAL A 94 -14.36 -15.26 6.97
N VAL A 95 -14.65 -14.72 5.79
CA VAL A 95 -14.45 -15.42 4.52
C VAL A 95 -12.97 -15.72 4.29
N GLU A 96 -12.10 -14.75 4.55
CA GLU A 96 -10.65 -14.93 4.44
C GLU A 96 -10.14 -16.02 5.39
N LEU A 97 -10.54 -15.97 6.67
CA LEU A 97 -10.24 -17.02 7.65
C LEU A 97 -10.67 -18.40 7.16
N PHE A 98 -11.93 -18.55 6.71
CA PHE A 98 -12.46 -19.83 6.24
C PHE A 98 -11.73 -20.37 5.02
N SER A 99 -11.34 -19.50 4.09
CA SER A 99 -10.63 -19.89 2.86
C SER A 99 -9.23 -20.44 3.14
N GLN A 100 -8.56 -19.96 4.18
CA GLN A 100 -7.21 -20.38 4.56
C GLN A 100 -7.19 -21.50 5.59
N MET A 101 -8.33 -21.81 6.22
CA MET A 101 -8.43 -22.92 7.17
C MET A 101 -8.29 -24.28 6.49
N SER A 102 -7.77 -25.25 7.24
CA SER A 102 -7.74 -26.65 6.83
C SER A 102 -9.14 -27.25 6.71
N ASP A 103 -9.35 -28.06 5.68
CA ASP A 103 -10.66 -28.66 5.37
C ASP A 103 -11.28 -29.42 6.55
N SER A 104 -10.46 -30.17 7.29
CA SER A 104 -10.90 -30.94 8.46
C SER A 104 -11.41 -30.04 9.59
N LYS A 105 -10.73 -28.93 9.86
CA LYS A 105 -11.14 -27.99 10.92
C LYS A 105 -12.34 -27.17 10.49
N ARG A 106 -12.35 -26.68 9.25
CA ARG A 106 -13.50 -25.99 8.66
C ARG A 106 -14.76 -26.85 8.72
N ALA A 107 -14.68 -28.12 8.32
CA ALA A 107 -15.82 -29.04 8.38
C ALA A 107 -16.38 -29.22 9.81
N LYS A 108 -15.51 -29.32 10.82
CA LYS A 108 -15.93 -29.45 12.22
C LYS A 108 -16.64 -28.19 12.73
N ILE A 109 -16.17 -27.01 12.35
CA ILE A 109 -16.80 -25.74 12.74
C ILE A 109 -18.15 -25.58 12.03
N VAL A 110 -18.19 -25.87 10.73
CA VAL A 110 -19.42 -25.84 9.91
C VAL A 110 -20.51 -26.73 10.51
N ALA A 111 -20.16 -27.91 11.02
CA ALA A 111 -21.11 -28.83 11.66
C ALA A 111 -21.76 -28.28 12.95
N GLU A 112 -21.22 -27.19 13.53
CA GLU A 112 -21.80 -26.54 14.71
C GLU A 112 -22.84 -25.46 14.38
N PHE A 113 -23.00 -25.06 13.11
CA PHE A 113 -24.09 -24.20 12.65
C PHE A 113 -25.36 -25.05 12.49
N LYS A 114 -26.25 -25.02 13.49
CA LYS A 114 -27.37 -25.97 13.63
C LYS A 114 -28.74 -25.30 13.52
N THR A 115 -28.85 -24.00 13.75
CA THR A 115 -30.13 -23.30 13.61
C THR A 115 -30.36 -22.85 12.16
N PRO A 116 -31.62 -22.61 11.75
CA PRO A 116 -31.91 -22.08 10.42
C PRO A 116 -31.19 -20.76 10.12
N GLU A 117 -31.14 -19.86 11.11
CA GLU A 117 -30.47 -18.55 10.99
C GLU A 117 -28.96 -18.71 10.82
N GLU A 118 -28.36 -19.63 11.58
CA GLU A 118 -26.94 -20.00 11.45
C GLU A 118 -26.64 -20.60 10.06
N ALA A 119 -27.54 -21.41 9.52
CA ALA A 119 -27.39 -22.01 8.19
C ALA A 119 -27.39 -20.95 7.07
N GLU A 120 -28.23 -19.91 7.20
CA GLU A 120 -28.22 -18.77 6.26
C GLU A 120 -26.91 -17.98 6.32
N GLN A 121 -26.41 -17.71 7.53
CA GLN A 121 -25.11 -17.05 7.72
C GLN A 121 -23.97 -17.85 7.08
N LEU A 122 -23.95 -19.17 7.31
CA LEU A 122 -22.97 -20.05 6.70
C LEU A 122 -23.08 -20.06 5.18
N SER A 123 -24.30 -20.11 4.64
CA SER A 123 -24.54 -20.04 3.19
C SER A 123 -23.95 -18.77 2.57
N ARG A 124 -24.10 -17.62 3.24
CA ARG A 124 -23.48 -16.36 2.82
C ARG A 124 -21.96 -16.44 2.79
N ILE A 125 -21.35 -17.00 3.84
CA ILE A 125 -19.88 -17.18 3.90
C ILE A 125 -19.41 -18.06 2.74
N LEU A 126 -20.00 -19.24 2.58
CA LEU A 126 -19.59 -20.20 1.55
C LEU A 126 -19.79 -19.67 0.12
N LYS A 127 -20.86 -18.90 -0.10
CA LYS A 127 -21.09 -18.21 -1.38
C LYS A 127 -19.94 -17.26 -1.70
N ARG A 128 -19.52 -16.42 -0.74
CA ARG A 128 -18.40 -15.49 -0.94
C ARG A 128 -17.04 -16.19 -1.12
N VAL A 129 -16.78 -17.23 -0.33
CA VAL A 129 -15.57 -18.08 -0.52
C VAL A 129 -15.53 -18.61 -1.96
N ARG A 130 -16.65 -19.10 -2.49
CA ARG A 130 -16.76 -19.59 -3.88
C ARG A 130 -16.54 -18.49 -4.91
N GLU A 131 -17.02 -17.28 -4.64
CA GLU A 131 -16.85 -16.11 -5.52
C GLU A 131 -15.44 -15.52 -5.45
N GLY A 132 -14.60 -15.96 -4.51
CA GLY A 132 -13.24 -15.45 -4.32
C GLY A 132 -13.20 -14.03 -3.73
N VAL A 133 -14.31 -13.55 -3.18
CA VAL A 133 -14.43 -12.24 -2.50
C VAL A 133 -13.88 -12.38 -1.08
N PRO A 134 -13.12 -11.42 -0.54
CA PRO A 134 -12.84 -10.08 -1.06
C PRO A 134 -11.66 -9.97 -2.04
N LEU A 135 -10.85 -11.03 -2.20
CA LEU A 135 -9.60 -10.95 -2.98
C LEU A 135 -9.83 -10.59 -4.45
N ALA A 136 -10.86 -11.17 -5.08
CA ALA A 136 -11.24 -10.88 -6.46
C ALA A 136 -11.61 -9.40 -6.66
N GLU A 137 -12.38 -8.82 -5.73
CA GLU A 137 -12.77 -7.41 -5.80
C GLU A 137 -11.56 -6.48 -5.65
N THR A 138 -10.62 -6.82 -4.75
CA THR A 138 -9.38 -6.05 -4.60
C THR A 138 -8.53 -6.11 -5.85
N ALA A 139 -8.39 -7.29 -6.47
CA ALA A 139 -7.65 -7.44 -7.72
C ALA A 139 -8.27 -6.61 -8.87
N ASP A 140 -9.60 -6.59 -8.97
CA ASP A 140 -10.31 -5.82 -9.98
C ASP A 140 -10.18 -4.30 -9.74
N LYS A 141 -10.27 -3.84 -8.49
CA LYS A 141 -10.03 -2.44 -8.11
C LYS A 141 -8.61 -1.99 -8.46
N THR A 142 -7.60 -2.80 -8.13
CA THR A 142 -6.20 -2.51 -8.47
C THR A 142 -5.99 -2.44 -9.99
N ARG A 143 -6.59 -3.37 -10.76
CA ARG A 143 -6.55 -3.33 -12.23
C ARG A 143 -7.20 -2.06 -12.80
N ALA A 144 -8.34 -1.63 -12.25
CA ALA A 144 -9.00 -0.41 -12.67
C ALA A 144 -8.16 0.85 -12.36
N ALA A 145 -7.49 0.90 -11.21
CA ALA A 145 -6.62 2.01 -10.82
C ALA A 145 -5.37 2.13 -11.70
N ILE A 146 -4.77 1.01 -12.11
CA ILE A 146 -3.61 0.98 -13.02
C ILE A 146 -3.99 1.46 -14.43
N ASN A 147 -5.22 1.17 -14.89
CA ASN A 147 -5.69 1.54 -16.22
C ASN A 147 -6.24 2.98 -16.30
N GLN A 148 -6.32 3.71 -15.19
CA GLN A 148 -6.66 5.14 -15.20
C GLN A 148 -5.36 5.96 -15.34
N PRO A 149 -5.18 6.71 -16.44
CA PRO A 149 -4.02 7.59 -16.57
C PRO A 149 -4.07 8.64 -15.46
N GLN A 150 -3.03 8.68 -14.62
CA GLN A 150 -2.95 9.68 -13.56
C GLN A 150 -3.01 11.08 -14.17
N PRO A 151 -3.89 11.98 -13.67
CA PRO A 151 -3.89 13.35 -14.11
C PRO A 151 -2.57 13.98 -13.69
N ILE A 152 -1.78 14.34 -14.70
CA ILE A 152 -0.56 15.14 -14.57
C ILE A 152 -1.02 16.46 -13.94
N THR A 153 -0.80 16.62 -12.64
CA THR A 153 -1.13 17.87 -11.95
C THR A 153 -0.02 18.86 -12.27
N PRO A 154 -0.34 20.07 -12.78
CA PRO A 154 0.67 21.05 -13.23
C PRO A 154 1.51 21.63 -12.09
#